data_AF-Q5KTK3-F1
#
_entry.id   AF-Q5KTK3-F1
#
_cell.length_a   1.000
_cell.length_b   1.000
_cell.length_c   1.000
_cell.angle_alpha   90.00
_cell.angle_beta   90.00
_cell.angle_gamma   90.00
#
_symmetry.space_group_name_H-M   'P 1'
#
loop_
_entity.id
_entity.type
_entity.pdbx_description
1 polymer ?
#
loop_
_entity_poly.entity_id
_entity_poly.type
_entity_poly.pdbx_seq_one_letter_code
_entity_poly.pdbx_strand_id
1 'polypeptide(L)'
;KRIENATNRQVTYSKRRGGILKKARELTVLCDAQVSLIMFSSTGKFSEYCSPSATTKKIFDRYQHVSGINLWNSHYQKMQVELNKLKEENNKLRRKIRQRVGGDLDGLNEKELRGLEQNLVDCAKIVRDRKYHVINNESETFRKKIRNLEERHKELLSAMEGNPPSYLFEDNGTELAGDLGSRNSSSLMFAFRVQQVNQISTT
;
A
#
# COMPACT_ATOMS: atom_id res chain seq x y z
N LYS A 1 -16.28 -48.49 -25.35
CA LYS A 1 -17.21 -47.46 -25.85
C LYS A 1 -17.57 -46.51 -24.69
N ARG A 2 -17.73 -45.20 -24.95
CA ARG A 2 -18.12 -44.20 -23.95
C ARG A 2 -19.60 -44.39 -23.55
N ILE A 3 -19.95 -44.11 -22.29
CA ILE A 3 -21.35 -44.09 -21.83
C ILE A 3 -21.93 -42.71 -22.17
N GLU A 4 -22.95 -42.64 -23.03
CA GLU A 4 -23.52 -41.37 -23.49
C GLU A 4 -24.38 -40.68 -22.43
N ASN A 5 -25.23 -41.43 -21.75
CA ASN A 5 -26.09 -40.90 -20.69
C ASN A 5 -25.24 -40.39 -19.50
N ALA A 6 -25.39 -39.11 -19.16
CA ALA A 6 -24.59 -38.43 -18.14
C ALA A 6 -24.77 -39.01 -16.73
N THR A 7 -25.99 -39.32 -16.33
CA THR A 7 -26.32 -39.91 -15.02
C THR A 7 -25.70 -41.30 -14.89
N ASN A 8 -25.91 -42.16 -15.90
CA ASN A 8 -25.34 -43.52 -15.91
C ASN A 8 -23.80 -43.47 -15.92
N ARG A 9 -23.22 -42.52 -16.64
CA ARG A 9 -21.77 -42.30 -16.66
C ARG A 9 -21.24 -41.90 -15.28
N GLN A 10 -21.92 -41.00 -14.57
CA GLN A 10 -21.52 -40.54 -13.23
C GLN A 10 -21.61 -41.65 -12.18
N VAL A 11 -22.69 -42.44 -12.19
CA VAL A 11 -22.85 -43.59 -11.29
C VAL A 11 -21.77 -44.64 -11.57
N THR A 12 -21.54 -44.94 -12.85
CA THR A 12 -20.52 -45.91 -13.26
C THR A 12 -19.12 -45.44 -12.91
N TYR A 13 -18.80 -44.16 -13.13
CA TYR A 13 -17.53 -43.56 -12.72
C TYR A 13 -17.30 -43.74 -11.23
N SER A 14 -18.30 -43.44 -10.40
CA SER A 14 -18.18 -43.54 -8.94
C SER A 14 -17.89 -44.98 -8.48
N LYS A 15 -18.61 -45.96 -9.04
CA LYS A 15 -18.38 -47.40 -8.75
C LYS A 15 -17.01 -47.87 -9.23
N ARG A 16 -16.64 -47.57 -10.48
CA ARG A 16 -15.36 -47.99 -11.07
C ARG A 16 -14.17 -47.34 -10.39
N ARG A 17 -14.25 -46.04 -10.07
CA ARG A 17 -13.26 -45.31 -9.28
C ARG A 17 -13.02 -46.01 -7.94
N GLY A 18 -14.09 -46.36 -7.23
CA GLY A 18 -13.99 -47.11 -5.97
C GLY A 18 -13.30 -48.46 -6.14
N GLY A 19 -13.65 -49.22 -7.18
CA GLY A 19 -13.01 -50.50 -7.51
C GLY A 19 -11.51 -50.37 -7.81
N ILE A 20 -11.13 -49.39 -8.64
CA ILE A 20 -9.73 -49.12 -8.98
C ILE A 20 -8.94 -48.72 -7.72
N LEU A 21 -9.49 -47.87 -6.87
CA LEU A 21 -8.85 -47.47 -5.61
C LEU A 21 -8.62 -48.67 -4.68
N LYS A 22 -9.58 -49.59 -4.58
CA LYS A 22 -9.41 -50.84 -3.81
C LYS A 22 -8.26 -51.68 -4.37
N LYS A 23 -8.20 -51.85 -5.70
CA LYS A 23 -7.12 -52.62 -6.34
C LYS A 23 -5.75 -51.97 -6.17
N ALA A 24 -5.65 -50.65 -6.26
CA ALA A 24 -4.41 -49.92 -5.98
C ALA A 24 -3.91 -50.12 -4.54
N ARG A 25 -4.84 -50.15 -3.57
CA ARG A 25 -4.53 -50.47 -2.16
C ARG A 25 -4.08 -51.91 -1.98
N GLU A 26 -4.81 -52.87 -2.57
CA GLU A 26 -4.43 -54.28 -2.54
C GLU A 26 -3.02 -54.48 -3.09
N LEU A 27 -2.69 -53.87 -4.23
CA LEU A 27 -1.36 -53.96 -4.83
C LEU A 27 -0.27 -53.35 -3.93
N THR A 28 -0.57 -52.22 -3.30
CA THR A 28 0.36 -51.56 -2.36
C THR A 28 0.66 -52.48 -1.17
N VAL A 29 -0.34 -53.14 -0.60
CA VAL A 29 -0.19 -54.00 0.59
C VAL A 29 0.41 -55.36 0.24
N LEU A 30 -0.06 -56.00 -0.83
CA LEU A 30 0.32 -57.38 -1.17
C LEU A 30 1.72 -57.48 -1.78
N CYS A 31 2.19 -56.43 -2.45
CA CYS A 31 3.43 -56.46 -3.21
C CYS A 31 4.45 -55.41 -2.77
N ASP A 32 4.18 -54.68 -1.68
CA ASP A 32 4.97 -53.53 -1.22
C ASP A 32 5.26 -52.50 -2.36
N ALA A 33 4.29 -52.36 -3.27
CA ALA A 33 4.44 -51.52 -4.44
C ALA A 33 4.08 -50.06 -4.11
N GLN A 34 4.92 -49.12 -4.53
CA GLN A 34 4.57 -47.69 -4.50
C GLN A 34 3.63 -47.36 -5.65
N VAL A 35 2.40 -46.95 -5.34
CA VAL A 35 1.35 -46.67 -6.32
C VAL A 35 0.83 -45.24 -6.13
N SER A 36 0.73 -44.49 -7.22
CA SER A 36 0.08 -43.18 -7.27
C SER A 36 -0.93 -43.14 -8.41
N LEU A 37 -2.14 -42.64 -8.14
CA LEU A 37 -3.22 -42.54 -9.10
C LEU A 37 -3.88 -41.16 -9.01
N ILE A 38 -4.03 -40.51 -10.16
CA ILE A 38 -4.76 -39.24 -10.30
C ILE A 38 -5.80 -39.44 -11.39
N MET A 39 -7.07 -39.19 -11.08
CA MET A 39 -8.19 -39.33 -12.02
C MET A 39 -8.98 -38.04 -12.08
N PHE A 40 -9.22 -37.54 -13.30
CA PHE A 40 -10.09 -36.40 -13.56
C PHE A 40 -11.42 -36.87 -14.14
N SER A 41 -12.53 -36.41 -13.57
CA SER A 41 -13.86 -36.62 -14.16
C SER A 41 -14.12 -35.59 -15.26
N SER A 42 -15.11 -35.86 -16.11
CA SER A 42 -15.61 -34.89 -17.09
C SER A 42 -16.24 -33.64 -16.46
N THR A 43 -16.41 -33.62 -15.13
CA THR A 43 -16.92 -32.45 -14.38
C THR A 43 -15.80 -31.57 -13.81
N GLY A 44 -14.54 -31.88 -14.14
CA GLY A 44 -13.37 -31.13 -13.65
C GLY A 44 -12.97 -31.46 -12.21
N LYS A 45 -13.69 -32.36 -11.53
CA LYS A 45 -13.32 -32.84 -10.19
C LYS A 45 -12.24 -33.91 -10.33
N PHE A 46 -11.22 -33.84 -9.49
CA PHE A 46 -10.22 -34.90 -9.42
C PHE A 46 -10.42 -35.78 -8.19
N SER A 47 -9.87 -36.99 -8.25
CA SER A 47 -9.73 -37.90 -7.13
C SER A 47 -8.35 -38.55 -7.22
N GLU A 48 -7.69 -38.66 -6.07
CA GLU A 48 -6.33 -39.18 -6.00
C GLU A 48 -6.20 -40.32 -4.99
N TYR A 49 -5.15 -41.10 -5.17
CA TYR A 49 -4.65 -42.06 -4.21
C TYR A 49 -3.14 -42.13 -4.31
N CYS A 50 -2.48 -42.20 -3.16
CA CYS A 50 -1.07 -42.45 -3.05
C CYS A 50 -0.83 -43.53 -1.98
N SER A 51 0.12 -44.42 -2.24
CA SER A 51 0.57 -45.42 -1.27
C SER A 51 1.07 -44.74 0.02
N PRO A 52 0.72 -45.23 1.22
CA PRO A 52 1.10 -44.57 2.49
C PRO A 52 2.61 -44.40 2.70
N SER A 53 3.43 -45.25 2.08
CA SER A 53 4.89 -45.22 2.16
C SER A 53 5.54 -44.13 1.30
N ALA A 54 4.78 -43.42 0.49
CA ALA A 54 5.30 -42.41 -0.44
C ALA A 54 4.38 -41.19 -0.56
N THR A 55 4.88 -40.15 -1.20
CA THR A 55 4.07 -39.02 -1.66
C THR A 55 3.99 -39.03 -3.17
N THR A 56 2.90 -38.49 -3.72
CA THR A 56 2.70 -38.35 -5.17
C THR A 56 3.92 -37.70 -5.84
N LYS A 57 4.48 -36.66 -5.21
CA LYS A 57 5.72 -36.00 -5.66
C LYS A 57 6.91 -36.97 -5.74
N LYS A 58 7.18 -37.75 -4.69
CA LYS A 58 8.30 -38.71 -4.69
C LYS A 58 8.17 -39.76 -5.79
N ILE A 59 6.95 -40.22 -6.07
CA ILE A 59 6.69 -41.19 -7.15
C ILE A 59 6.93 -40.54 -8.51
N PHE A 60 6.49 -39.29 -8.72
CA PHE A 60 6.80 -38.53 -9.95
C PHE A 60 8.30 -38.29 -10.11
N ASP A 61 9.00 -37.87 -9.05
CA ASP A 61 10.45 -37.64 -9.09
C ASP A 61 11.20 -38.93 -9.48
N ARG A 62 10.81 -40.08 -8.90
CA ARG A 62 11.37 -41.39 -9.24
C ARG A 62 11.06 -41.78 -10.69
N TYR A 63 9.83 -41.52 -11.16
CA TYR A 63 9.46 -41.75 -12.56
C TYR A 63 10.33 -40.93 -13.51
N GLN A 64 10.53 -39.63 -13.24
CA GLN A 64 11.38 -38.77 -14.06
C GLN A 64 12.82 -39.27 -14.10
N HIS A 65 13.36 -39.71 -12.96
CA HIS A 65 14.71 -40.23 -12.86
C HIS A 65 14.91 -41.52 -13.68
N VAL A 66 13.97 -42.47 -13.59
CA VAL A 66 14.08 -43.77 -14.29
C VAL A 66 13.74 -43.67 -15.77
N SER A 67 12.74 -42.85 -16.13
CA SER A 67 12.29 -42.72 -17.53
C SER A 67 13.13 -41.72 -18.34
N GLY A 68 13.91 -40.86 -17.69
CA GLY A 68 14.61 -39.75 -18.34
C GLY A 68 13.68 -38.65 -18.87
N ILE A 69 12.37 -38.74 -18.62
CA ILE A 69 11.38 -37.76 -19.07
C ILE A 69 11.29 -36.63 -18.06
N ASN A 70 11.64 -35.41 -18.48
CA ASN A 70 11.45 -34.21 -17.66
C ASN A 70 10.05 -33.62 -17.86
N LEU A 71 9.10 -34.02 -17.01
CA LEU A 71 7.71 -33.54 -17.02
C LEU A 71 7.61 -32.01 -16.83
N TRP A 72 8.56 -31.43 -16.11
CA TRP A 72 8.57 -29.99 -15.80
C TRP A 72 9.32 -29.14 -16.83
N ASN A 73 10.02 -29.74 -17.80
CA ASN A 73 10.99 -29.01 -18.63
C ASN A 73 10.33 -27.86 -19.40
N SER A 74 9.20 -28.11 -20.06
CA SER A 74 8.52 -27.11 -20.88
C SER A 74 8.00 -25.92 -20.06
N HIS A 75 7.42 -26.17 -18.89
CA HIS A 75 6.89 -25.11 -18.03
C HIS A 75 8.01 -24.35 -17.31
N TYR A 76 8.99 -25.07 -16.77
CA TYR A 76 10.13 -24.47 -16.08
C TYR A 76 11.00 -23.64 -17.04
N GLN A 77 11.22 -24.10 -18.28
CA GLN A 77 11.91 -23.31 -19.31
C GLN A 77 11.17 -22.00 -19.62
N LYS A 78 9.85 -22.04 -19.83
CA LYS A 78 9.05 -20.82 -20.07
C LYS A 78 9.15 -19.84 -18.92
N MET A 79 8.97 -20.33 -17.70
CA MET A 79 9.09 -19.52 -16.48
C MET A 79 10.49 -18.92 -16.34
N GLN A 80 11.54 -19.69 -16.65
CA GLN A 80 12.92 -19.23 -16.57
C GLN A 80 13.22 -18.12 -17.61
N VAL A 81 12.69 -18.27 -18.84
CA VAL A 81 12.79 -17.25 -19.89
C VAL A 81 12.09 -15.96 -19.45
N GLU A 82 10.88 -16.06 -18.91
CA GLU A 82 10.13 -14.91 -18.41
C GLU A 82 10.85 -14.20 -17.24
N LEU A 83 11.37 -14.98 -16.29
CA LEU A 83 12.15 -14.46 -15.17
C LEU A 83 13.38 -13.69 -15.65
N ASN A 84 14.12 -14.24 -16.63
CA ASN A 84 15.27 -13.57 -17.21
C ASN A 84 14.88 -12.28 -17.95
N LYS A 85 13.75 -12.28 -18.66
CA LYS A 85 13.21 -11.09 -19.32
C LYS A 85 12.88 -9.99 -18.30
N LEU A 86 12.19 -10.34 -17.22
CA LEU A 86 11.83 -9.39 -16.16
C LEU A 86 13.06 -8.84 -15.44
N LYS A 87 14.09 -9.67 -15.20
CA LYS A 87 15.37 -9.23 -14.65
C LYS A 87 16.05 -8.20 -15.55
N GLU A 88 16.06 -8.45 -16.87
CA GLU A 88 16.65 -7.54 -17.84
C GLU A 88 15.91 -6.21 -17.90
N GLU A 89 14.58 -6.23 -17.90
CA GLU A 89 13.75 -5.01 -17.83
C GLU A 89 14.00 -4.24 -16.53
N ASN A 90 14.10 -4.92 -15.39
CA ASN A 90 14.39 -4.30 -14.11
C ASN A 90 15.77 -3.63 -14.09
N ASN A 91 16.78 -4.32 -14.64
CA ASN A 91 18.14 -3.77 -14.77
C ASN A 91 18.14 -2.52 -15.65
N LYS A 92 17.42 -2.52 -16.77
CA LYS A 92 17.25 -1.34 -17.64
C LYS A 92 16.59 -0.17 -16.90
N LEU A 93 15.53 -0.43 -16.14
CA LEU A 93 14.84 0.62 -15.36
C LEU A 93 15.74 1.18 -14.25
N ARG A 94 16.44 0.32 -13.50
CA ARG A 94 17.41 0.74 -12.47
C ARG A 94 18.53 1.58 -13.07
N ARG A 95 19.04 1.19 -14.25
CA ARG A 95 20.05 1.97 -14.98
C ARG A 95 19.51 3.35 -15.36
N LYS A 96 18.30 3.45 -15.92
CA LYS A 96 17.66 4.73 -16.24
C LYS A 96 17.49 5.62 -15.00
N ILE A 97 17.16 5.04 -13.84
CA ILE A 97 17.08 5.80 -12.57
C ILE A 97 18.46 6.33 -12.18
N ARG A 98 19.51 5.48 -12.19
CA ARG A 98 20.88 5.92 -11.89
C ARG A 98 21.34 7.04 -12.81
N GLN A 99 21.06 6.93 -14.11
CA GLN A 99 21.37 7.97 -15.10
C GLN A 99 20.68 9.30 -14.78
N ARG A 100 19.40 9.28 -14.38
CA ARG A 100 18.68 10.48 -13.94
C ARG A 100 19.26 11.11 -12.66
N VAL A 101 19.97 10.34 -11.84
CA VAL A 101 20.67 10.80 -10.62
C VAL A 101 22.12 11.17 -10.92
N GLY A 102 22.59 11.00 -12.16
CA GLY A 102 23.95 11.37 -12.60
C GLY A 102 24.99 10.24 -12.56
N GLY A 103 24.58 8.99 -12.35
CA GLY A 103 25.49 7.81 -12.39
C GLY A 103 25.31 6.97 -13.65
N ASP A 104 26.29 6.10 -13.98
CA ASP A 104 26.21 5.14 -15.11
C ASP A 104 25.98 5.85 -16.47
N LEU A 105 26.71 6.95 -16.68
CA LEU A 105 26.63 7.82 -17.87
C LEU A 105 27.62 7.41 -18.98
N ASP A 106 28.66 6.65 -18.65
CA ASP A 106 29.77 6.30 -19.56
C ASP A 106 29.34 5.55 -20.84
N GLY A 107 28.14 4.95 -20.81
CA GLY A 107 27.56 4.23 -21.95
C GLY A 107 26.54 5.02 -22.78
N LEU A 108 26.41 6.34 -22.57
CA LEU A 108 25.53 7.21 -23.34
C LEU A 108 26.34 8.03 -24.35
N ASN A 109 25.83 8.17 -25.56
CA ASN A 109 26.41 9.07 -26.55
C ASN A 109 26.01 10.54 -26.28
N GLU A 110 26.68 11.49 -26.96
CA GLU A 110 26.44 12.92 -26.76
C GLU A 110 24.97 13.32 -26.95
N LYS A 111 24.30 12.76 -27.96
CA LYS A 111 22.89 13.05 -28.25
C LYS A 111 21.97 12.53 -27.14
N GLU A 112 22.25 11.35 -26.61
CA GLU A 112 21.52 10.74 -25.50
C GLU A 112 21.71 11.52 -24.20
N LEU A 113 22.94 12.00 -23.93
CA LEU A 113 23.23 12.85 -22.78
C LEU A 113 22.48 14.19 -22.84
N ARG A 114 22.51 14.87 -23.99
CA ARG A 114 21.73 16.10 -24.20
C ARG A 114 20.22 15.86 -24.06
N GLY A 115 19.72 14.74 -24.57
CA GLY A 115 18.32 14.35 -24.40
C GLY A 115 17.93 14.09 -22.95
N LEU A 116 18.82 13.43 -22.17
CA LEU A 116 18.62 13.19 -20.75
C LEU A 116 18.62 14.50 -19.94
N GLU A 117 19.57 15.39 -20.22
CA GLU A 117 19.66 16.71 -19.60
C GLU A 117 18.38 17.52 -19.83
N GLN A 118 17.95 17.64 -21.09
CA GLN A 118 16.73 18.36 -21.43
C GLN A 118 15.51 17.76 -20.72
N ASN A 119 15.39 16.43 -20.69
CA ASN A 119 14.29 15.76 -19.98
C ASN A 119 14.28 16.09 -18.48
N LEU A 120 15.45 16.12 -17.84
CA LEU A 120 15.57 16.47 -16.42
C LEU A 120 15.21 17.93 -16.16
N VAL A 121 15.65 18.85 -17.03
CA VAL A 121 15.31 20.28 -16.95
C VAL A 121 13.79 20.48 -17.07
N ASP A 122 13.16 19.84 -18.05
CA ASP A 122 11.71 19.94 -18.27
C ASP A 122 10.92 19.36 -17.10
N CYS A 123 11.30 18.18 -16.61
CA CYS A 123 10.67 17.59 -15.43
C CYS A 123 10.85 18.46 -14.18
N ALA A 124 12.03 19.04 -13.97
CA ALA A 124 12.30 19.92 -12.84
C ALA A 124 11.47 21.21 -12.92
N LYS A 125 11.26 21.77 -14.12
CA LYS A 125 10.37 22.90 -14.34
C LYS A 125 8.94 22.58 -13.92
N ILE A 126 8.39 21.45 -14.38
CA ILE A 126 7.03 21.01 -14.01
C ILE A 126 6.86 20.90 -12.49
N VAL A 127 7.83 20.26 -11.81
CA VAL A 127 7.82 20.12 -10.35
C VAL A 127 7.86 21.49 -9.66
N ARG A 128 8.72 22.39 -10.15
CA ARG A 128 8.89 23.74 -9.59
C ARG A 128 7.63 24.58 -9.77
N ASP A 129 7.02 24.56 -10.96
CA ASP A 129 5.79 25.29 -11.27
C ASP A 129 4.65 24.82 -10.36
N ARG A 130 4.52 23.50 -10.17
CA ARG A 130 3.52 22.94 -9.24
C ARG A 130 3.79 23.36 -7.80
N LYS A 131 5.06 23.33 -7.37
CA LYS A 131 5.47 23.75 -6.01
C LYS A 131 5.13 25.21 -5.76
N TYR A 132 5.47 26.10 -6.69
CA TYR A 132 5.16 27.53 -6.56
C TYR A 132 3.66 27.81 -6.59
N HIS A 133 2.90 27.09 -7.41
CA HIS A 133 1.45 27.22 -7.43
C HIS A 133 0.83 26.92 -6.05
N VAL A 134 1.26 25.83 -5.40
CA VAL A 134 0.79 25.48 -4.05
C VAL A 134 1.20 26.54 -3.03
N ILE A 135 2.48 26.94 -3.01
CA ILE A 135 2.99 27.97 -2.08
C ILE A 135 2.24 29.29 -2.24
N ASN A 136 1.97 29.72 -3.48
CA ASN A 136 1.26 30.96 -3.73
C ASN A 136 -0.18 30.89 -3.22
N ASN A 137 -0.89 29.78 -3.46
CA ASN A 137 -2.25 29.60 -2.99
C ASN A 137 -2.35 29.60 -1.44
N GLU A 138 -1.40 28.95 -0.76
CA GLU A 138 -1.30 29.00 0.71
C GLU A 138 -0.99 30.41 1.20
N SER A 139 -0.04 31.10 0.55
CA SER A 139 0.32 32.49 0.88
C SER A 139 -0.88 33.44 0.75
N GLU A 140 -1.67 33.31 -0.31
CA GLU A 140 -2.90 34.08 -0.49
C GLU A 140 -3.95 33.79 0.59
N THR A 141 -4.08 32.52 0.98
CA THR A 141 -4.98 32.11 2.06
C THR A 141 -4.57 32.75 3.39
N PHE A 142 -3.28 32.75 3.73
CA PHE A 142 -2.79 33.40 4.94
C PHE A 142 -2.94 34.92 4.89
N ARG A 143 -2.64 35.56 3.76
CA ARG A 143 -2.87 37.01 3.58
C ARG A 143 -4.35 37.38 3.80
N LYS A 144 -5.30 36.56 3.32
CA LYS A 144 -6.74 36.77 3.57
C LYS A 144 -7.07 36.64 5.06
N LYS A 145 -6.51 35.65 5.77
CA LYS A 145 -6.71 35.48 7.22
C LYS A 145 -6.17 36.68 8.02
N ILE A 146 -5.00 37.19 7.67
CA ILE A 146 -4.40 38.37 8.31
C ILE A 146 -5.33 39.58 8.15
N ARG A 147 -5.75 39.90 6.92
CA ARG A 147 -6.68 41.01 6.68
C ARG A 147 -7.97 40.90 7.47
N ASN A 148 -8.57 39.70 7.52
CA ASN A 148 -9.80 39.47 8.28
C ASN A 148 -9.59 39.60 9.81
N LEU A 149 -8.41 39.23 10.31
CA LEU A 149 -8.05 39.43 11.73
C LEU A 149 -7.85 40.92 12.04
N GLU A 150 -7.17 41.66 11.17
CA GLU A 150 -6.96 43.10 11.29
C GLU A 150 -8.28 43.88 11.29
N GLU A 151 -9.22 43.50 10.40
CA GLU A 151 -10.55 44.09 10.31
C GLU A 151 -11.36 43.87 11.60
N ARG A 152 -11.42 42.62 12.10
CA ARG A 152 -12.08 42.30 13.37
C ARG A 152 -11.45 43.02 14.56
N HIS A 153 -10.12 43.16 14.58
CA HIS A 153 -9.43 43.91 15.63
C HIS A 153 -9.83 45.39 15.63
N LYS A 154 -9.91 46.00 14.44
CA LYS A 154 -10.37 47.39 14.28
C LYS A 154 -11.81 47.57 14.76
N GLU A 155 -12.71 46.65 14.39
CA GLU A 155 -14.11 46.68 14.85
C GLU A 155 -14.22 46.62 16.38
N LEU A 156 -13.44 45.74 17.03
CA LEU A 156 -13.42 45.63 18.49
C LEU A 156 -12.91 46.91 19.15
N LEU A 157 -11.84 47.53 18.64
CA LEU A 157 -11.34 48.80 19.17
C LEU A 157 -12.39 49.90 19.08
N SER A 158 -13.05 50.03 17.92
CA SER A 158 -14.13 51.01 17.75
C SER A 158 -15.35 50.74 18.64
N ALA A 159 -15.66 49.48 18.94
CA ALA A 159 -16.70 49.13 19.90
C ALA A 159 -16.32 49.47 21.35
N MET A 160 -15.03 49.38 21.70
CA MET A 160 -14.52 49.78 23.02
C MET A 160 -14.46 51.30 23.20
N GLU A 161 -14.13 52.05 22.15
CA GLU A 161 -14.12 53.52 22.16
C GLU A 161 -15.54 54.13 22.12
N GLY A 162 -16.53 53.37 21.63
CA GLY A 162 -17.88 53.86 21.35
C GLY A 162 -18.88 53.95 22.51
N ASN A 163 -18.55 53.52 23.75
CA ASN A 163 -19.43 53.76 24.91
C ASN A 163 -18.74 53.48 26.26
N PRO A 164 -18.31 54.47 27.05
CA PRO A 164 -18.23 54.30 28.49
C PRO A 164 -19.65 54.43 29.07
N PRO A 165 -20.16 53.45 29.85
CA PRO A 165 -21.39 53.67 30.60
C PRO A 165 -21.19 54.91 31.49
N SER A 166 -22.02 55.92 31.25
CA SER A 166 -22.13 57.12 32.06
C SER A 166 -22.49 56.72 33.50
N TYR A 167 -21.46 56.58 34.33
CA TYR A 167 -21.60 56.72 35.77
C TYR A 167 -21.09 58.12 36.11
N LEU A 168 -22.02 59.07 36.08
CA LEU A 168 -21.90 60.33 36.80
C LEU A 168 -21.54 60.04 38.26
N PHE A 169 -20.38 60.50 38.70
CA PHE A 169 -20.22 60.95 40.08
C PHE A 169 -19.51 62.30 40.06
N GLU A 170 -20.14 63.22 40.78
CA GLU A 170 -19.87 64.65 40.85
C GLU A 170 -18.49 64.98 41.44
N ASP A 171 -18.05 66.19 41.12
CA ASP A 171 -16.78 66.80 41.41
C ASP A 171 -16.44 66.89 42.91
N ASN A 172 -15.13 66.98 43.15
CA ASN A 172 -14.38 66.87 44.38
C ASN A 172 -14.74 67.90 45.47
N GLY A 173 -14.54 67.47 46.71
CA GLY A 173 -14.34 68.36 47.84
C GLY A 173 -13.82 67.68 49.11
N THR A 174 -12.49 67.60 49.22
CA THR A 174 -11.69 67.68 50.48
C THR A 174 -11.32 66.39 51.24
N GLU A 175 -10.00 66.13 51.24
CA GLU A 175 -9.10 65.54 52.25
C GLU A 175 -9.56 64.41 53.20
N LEU A 176 -8.87 63.26 53.18
CA LEU A 176 -7.99 62.82 54.28
C LEU A 176 -7.25 61.52 53.92
N ALA A 177 -5.98 61.44 54.29
CA ALA A 177 -5.13 60.26 54.18
C ALA A 177 -5.67 59.06 54.98
N GLY A 178 -5.49 57.84 54.48
CA GLY A 178 -5.84 56.62 55.20
C GLY A 178 -5.46 55.35 54.43
N ASP A 179 -4.48 54.65 54.98
CA ASP A 179 -3.83 53.40 54.58
C ASP A 179 -4.78 52.17 54.53
N LEU A 180 -4.31 51.12 53.83
CA LEU A 180 -4.73 49.70 53.88
C LEU A 180 -6.13 49.28 53.37
N GLY A 181 -6.13 48.28 52.48
CA GLY A 181 -7.22 47.29 52.45
C GLY A 181 -7.56 46.67 51.11
N SER A 182 -6.87 45.59 50.77
CA SER A 182 -7.27 44.63 49.73
C SER A 182 -8.70 44.11 49.94
N ARG A 183 -9.52 44.03 48.86
CA ARG A 183 -10.29 42.82 48.44
C ARG A 183 -11.28 43.05 47.29
N ASN A 184 -11.00 42.35 46.19
CA ASN A 184 -11.87 41.48 45.36
C ASN A 184 -13.19 42.00 44.76
N SER A 185 -13.22 42.03 43.42
CA SER A 185 -14.08 41.21 42.54
C SER A 185 -13.77 41.59 41.08
N SER A 186 -13.66 40.73 40.07
CA SER A 186 -13.78 39.28 39.95
C SER A 186 -13.40 38.92 38.50
N SER A 187 -12.41 38.04 38.34
CA SER A 187 -12.34 36.96 37.34
C SER A 187 -12.72 37.25 35.86
N LEU A 188 -11.71 37.38 35.00
CA LEU A 188 -11.74 36.83 33.64
C LEU A 188 -10.42 36.09 33.36
N MET A 189 -10.29 34.91 33.96
CA MET A 189 -9.28 33.92 33.63
C MET A 189 -9.56 33.35 32.23
N PHE A 190 -8.80 33.75 31.22
CA PHE A 190 -8.75 33.03 29.94
C PHE A 190 -7.89 31.78 30.11
N ALA A 191 -8.55 30.63 30.27
CA ALA A 191 -7.88 29.33 30.23
C ALA A 191 -7.52 28.97 28.78
N PHE A 192 -6.23 29.01 28.44
CA PHE A 192 -5.72 28.38 27.22
C PHE A 192 -5.73 26.86 27.39
N ARG A 193 -6.62 26.18 26.67
CA ARG A 193 -6.57 24.72 26.55
C ARG A 193 -5.56 24.35 25.46
N VAL A 194 -4.34 24.00 25.88
CA VAL A 194 -3.35 23.37 25.00
C VAL A 194 -3.87 21.98 24.63
N GLN A 195 -4.20 21.77 23.36
CA GLN A 195 -4.56 20.46 22.83
C GLN A 195 -3.26 19.71 22.52
N GLN A 196 -3.00 18.62 23.25
CA GLN A 196 -1.82 17.79 22.97
C GLN A 196 -1.98 17.07 21.62
N VAL A 197 -0.94 17.18 20.80
CA VAL A 197 -0.80 16.48 19.52
C VAL A 197 -0.56 15.00 19.82
N ASN A 198 -1.46 14.13 19.33
CA ASN A 198 -1.26 12.69 19.37
C ASN A 198 0.00 12.32 18.57
N GLN A 199 0.97 11.73 19.27
CA GLN A 199 2.07 10.99 18.65
C GLN A 199 1.52 9.69 18.05
N ILE A 200 1.56 9.57 16.73
CA ILE A 200 1.38 8.27 16.07
C ILE A 200 2.75 7.61 16.07
N SER A 201 2.88 6.57 16.89
CA SER A 201 4.04 5.70 16.96
C SER A 201 4.14 4.83 15.70
N THR A 202 5.34 4.78 15.16
CA THR A 202 5.80 3.81 14.16
C THR A 202 5.91 2.41 14.77
N THR A 203 5.19 1.45 14.19
CA THR A 203 5.59 0.03 14.05
C THR A 203 4.93 -0.53 12.81
#